data_AF-A0A3D2URL2-F1
#
_entry.id   AF-A0A3D2URL2-F1
#
_cell.length_a   1.000
_cell.length_b   1.000
_cell.length_c   1.000
_cell.angle_alpha   90.00
_cell.angle_beta   90.00
_cell.angle_gamma   90.00
#
_symmetry.space_group_name_H-M   'P 1'
#
loop_
_entity.id
_entity.type
_entity.pdbx_description
1 polymer ?
#
loop_
_entity_poly.entity_id
_entity_poly.type
_entity_poly.pdbx_seq_one_letter_code
_entity_poly.pdbx_strand_id
1 'polypeptide(L)'
;MNEHPSPEFEKEIRESFDAPKADPTFVLNLRATLLERTKMKNKNRKFIRFAWAGLIVVCLIVVLIASPRVVTALKQLLGYIPGIGYVEQGNFLRVLSAPVTVQKDGLTLTIEKGAADSQQTVLLQHLEGYTTQMDGTSGCNLPASLVLPDGTVLNLISFETGYEGDKGGPLTGSYYGRYIFEAMPAQALQATLEIPCVMFDSNYPDWQIDLQFEQADESQIAPVIEIPTIAYTESITPQTDLPTAPASSTESTIEGFSIVLESETSLPDGYILAGSYQWTDPRFDGFSVSPSEIQITDSNGREVTVQQTEPITRNTDPAIKNLPFAFQIIGKDYAFPLTISVKSIVATLTDTATFQFDAGANPQVGQVWEVNAQIPINQYLITIQTIKLISGRTPTELGFEFTVTSIPAIAYVSILDLNPVFIGDSGGGGGGGGGGSSEIIETFTTSWVLDNYSPAGVKTFTISDIGIVAYGLWQATWQPSSP
;
A
#
# COMPACT_ATOMS: atom_id res chain seq x y z
N MET A 1 -0.74 13.35 44.38
CA MET A 1 -0.29 14.15 45.54
C MET A 1 -0.76 15.58 45.30
N ASN A 2 -1.70 16.07 46.11
CA ASN A 2 -2.10 17.48 46.12
C ASN A 2 -1.38 18.11 47.31
N GLU A 3 -0.32 18.87 47.05
CA GLU A 3 0.39 19.61 48.08
C GLU A 3 -0.11 21.06 48.06
N HIS A 4 -0.98 21.39 49.00
CA HIS A 4 -1.17 22.78 49.41
C HIS A 4 -0.11 23.09 50.49
N PRO A 5 0.64 24.18 50.36
CA PRO A 5 1.62 24.57 51.35
C PRO A 5 0.97 24.84 52.71
N SER A 6 1.69 24.57 53.80
CA SER A 6 1.15 24.68 55.15
C SER A 6 0.85 26.14 55.53
N PRO A 7 -0.11 26.39 56.44
CA PRO A 7 -0.46 27.75 56.88
C PRO A 7 0.70 28.52 57.51
N GLU A 8 1.72 27.82 58.02
CA GLU A 8 2.91 28.42 58.60
C GLU A 8 3.85 28.98 57.53
N PHE A 9 4.02 28.26 56.41
CA PHE A 9 4.79 28.73 55.25
C PHE A 9 4.14 29.96 54.60
N GLU A 10 2.81 29.98 54.53
CA GLU A 10 2.05 31.12 54.00
C GLU A 10 2.17 32.37 54.89
N LYS A 11 2.37 32.17 56.20
CA LYS A 11 2.60 33.26 57.17
C LYS A 11 4.02 33.82 57.07
N GLU A 12 5.04 32.98 56.90
CA GLU A 12 6.44 33.39 56.68
C GLU A 12 6.61 34.20 55.38
N ILE A 13 5.89 33.84 54.31
CA ILE A 13 5.89 34.63 53.06
C ILE A 13 5.22 36.00 53.27
N ARG A 14 4.16 36.07 54.08
CA ARG A 14 3.44 37.33 54.34
C ARG A 14 4.18 38.28 55.27
N GLU A 15 5.01 37.78 56.17
CA GLU A 15 5.83 38.59 57.07
C GLU A 15 7.15 39.03 56.40
N SER A 16 7.65 38.30 55.39
CA SER A 16 8.86 38.66 54.62
C SER A 16 8.61 39.64 53.47
N PHE A 17 7.41 39.62 52.88
CA PHE A 17 6.97 40.64 51.92
C PHE A 17 6.00 41.57 52.64
N ASP A 18 6.49 42.74 53.04
CA ASP A 18 5.74 43.82 53.71
C ASP A 18 4.65 44.40 52.79
N ALA A 19 3.69 43.56 52.41
CA ALA A 19 2.72 43.78 51.37
C ALA A 19 1.56 44.61 51.95
N PRO A 20 1.32 45.82 51.43
CA PRO A 20 0.23 46.63 51.92
C PRO A 20 -1.10 45.90 51.71
N LYS A 21 -1.99 45.96 52.72
CA LYS A 21 -3.37 45.47 52.57
C LYS A 21 -3.99 46.09 51.32
N ALA A 22 -4.47 45.24 50.41
CA ALA A 22 -5.06 45.66 49.15
C ALA A 22 -6.15 46.71 49.37
N ASP A 23 -6.17 47.73 48.51
CA ASP A 23 -7.11 48.85 48.57
C ASP A 23 -8.57 48.35 48.59
N PRO A 24 -9.40 48.77 49.57
CA PRO A 24 -10.78 48.29 49.69
C PRO A 24 -11.64 48.60 48.46
N THR A 25 -11.36 49.72 47.78
CA THR A 25 -12.04 50.13 46.54
C THR A 25 -11.71 49.21 45.38
N PHE A 26 -10.45 48.78 45.25
CA PHE A 26 -10.05 47.77 44.27
C PHE A 26 -10.77 46.43 44.48
N VAL A 27 -10.88 45.95 45.73
CA VAL A 27 -11.55 44.69 46.04
C VAL A 27 -13.05 44.76 45.75
N LEU A 28 -13.70 45.89 46.04
CA LEU A 28 -15.11 46.13 45.69
C LEU A 28 -15.33 46.14 44.17
N ASN A 29 -14.47 46.82 43.42
CA ASN A 29 -14.55 46.88 41.95
C ASN A 29 -14.28 45.51 41.31
N LEU A 30 -13.34 44.74 41.84
CA LEU A 30 -13.06 43.38 41.39
C LEU A 30 -14.27 42.46 41.63
N ARG A 31 -14.91 42.55 42.80
CA ARG A 31 -16.13 41.78 43.11
C ARG A 31 -17.28 42.13 42.18
N ALA A 32 -17.48 43.41 41.88
CA ALA A 32 -18.49 43.86 40.92
C ALA A 32 -18.21 43.31 39.50
N THR A 33 -16.95 43.36 39.06
CA THR A 33 -16.51 42.85 37.75
C THR A 33 -16.67 41.34 37.63
N LEU A 34 -16.40 40.58 38.69
CA LEU A 34 -16.59 39.12 38.72
C LEU A 34 -18.07 38.73 38.77
N LEU A 35 -18.92 39.51 39.43
CA LEU A 35 -20.37 39.32 39.43
C LEU A 35 -21.01 39.67 38.07
N GLU A 36 -20.46 40.63 37.33
CA GLU A 36 -20.86 40.90 35.94
C GLU A 36 -20.41 39.79 34.97
N ARG A 37 -19.17 39.30 35.08
CA ARG A 37 -18.67 38.20 34.23
C ARG A 37 -19.42 36.90 34.45
N THR A 38 -19.92 36.64 35.67
CA THR A 38 -20.72 35.44 35.97
C THR A 38 -22.18 35.54 35.49
N LYS A 39 -22.74 36.75 35.33
CA LYS A 39 -24.07 36.96 34.72
C LYS A 39 -24.08 36.85 33.20
N MET A 40 -22.93 36.95 32.52
CA MET A 40 -22.82 36.84 31.05
C MET A 40 -22.60 35.40 30.53
N LYS A 41 -22.79 34.37 31.35
CA LYS A 41 -22.69 32.96 30.93
C LYS A 41 -23.95 32.13 31.20
N ASN A 42 -25.13 32.71 30.99
CA ASN A 42 -26.32 31.89 30.77
C ASN A 42 -27.39 32.63 29.96
N LYS A 43 -27.18 32.71 28.64
CA LYS A 43 -28.30 32.91 27.70
C LYS A 43 -28.31 31.72 26.76
N ASN A 44 -29.16 30.77 27.13
CA ASN A 44 -29.51 29.60 26.36
C ASN A 44 -29.89 30.03 24.93
N ARG A 45 -29.01 29.79 23.96
CA ARG A 45 -29.31 29.93 22.53
C ARG A 45 -29.29 28.53 21.94
N LYS A 46 -30.46 28.07 21.52
CA LYS A 46 -30.74 26.77 20.91
C LYS A 46 -29.67 26.42 19.85
N PHE A 47 -28.75 25.51 20.19
CA PHE A 47 -27.78 24.92 19.24
C PHE A 47 -27.72 23.39 19.32
N ILE A 48 -28.72 22.75 19.95
CA ILE A 48 -28.86 21.28 20.01
C ILE A 48 -29.78 20.78 18.88
N ARG A 49 -29.50 21.21 17.64
CA ARG A 49 -30.13 20.62 16.43
C ARG A 49 -29.15 20.34 15.29
N PHE A 50 -27.94 20.93 15.30
CA PHE A 50 -26.93 20.69 14.26
C PHE A 50 -25.88 19.63 14.63
N ALA A 51 -25.65 19.37 15.92
CA ALA A 51 -24.74 18.30 16.35
C ALA A 51 -25.27 16.89 16.01
N TRP A 52 -26.59 16.69 16.08
CA TRP A 52 -27.23 15.43 15.71
C TRP A 52 -27.28 15.24 14.18
N ALA A 53 -27.40 16.32 13.40
CA ALA A 53 -27.35 16.24 11.94
C ALA A 53 -25.95 15.84 11.47
N GLY A 54 -24.89 16.39 12.06
CA GLY A 54 -23.51 15.97 11.77
C GLY A 54 -23.25 14.51 12.15
N LEU A 55 -23.73 14.07 13.32
CA LEU A 55 -23.56 12.68 13.78
C LEU A 55 -24.41 11.70 12.95
N ILE A 56 -25.62 12.10 12.52
CA ILE A 56 -26.45 11.31 11.59
C ILE A 56 -25.83 11.25 10.20
N VAL A 57 -25.23 12.33 9.69
CA VAL A 57 -24.53 12.33 8.39
C VAL A 57 -23.27 11.47 8.47
N VAL A 58 -22.48 11.57 9.54
CA VAL A 58 -21.31 10.70 9.75
C VAL A 58 -21.74 9.24 9.93
N CYS A 59 -22.79 8.96 10.71
CA CYS A 59 -23.33 7.60 10.83
C CYS A 59 -23.91 7.10 9.50
N LEU A 60 -24.55 7.95 8.68
CA LEU A 60 -25.02 7.59 7.34
C LEU A 60 -23.84 7.29 6.41
N ILE A 61 -22.78 8.10 6.43
CA ILE A 61 -21.56 7.85 5.65
C ILE A 61 -20.91 6.54 6.09
N VAL A 62 -20.78 6.30 7.40
CA VAL A 62 -20.23 5.05 7.94
C VAL A 62 -21.11 3.85 7.58
N VAL A 63 -22.43 3.98 7.65
CA VAL A 63 -23.38 2.92 7.23
C VAL A 63 -23.37 2.71 5.72
N LEU A 64 -23.18 3.76 4.92
CA LEU A 64 -23.04 3.69 3.46
C LEU A 64 -21.75 2.96 3.08
N ILE A 65 -20.63 3.24 3.74
CA ILE A 65 -19.34 2.58 3.49
C ILE A 65 -19.35 1.13 4.01
N ALA A 66 -20.00 0.85 5.13
CA ALA A 66 -20.02 -0.47 5.76
C ALA A 66 -21.12 -1.42 5.24
N SER A 67 -22.05 -0.93 4.40
CA SER A 67 -23.14 -1.72 3.85
C SER A 67 -22.74 -2.38 2.53
N PRO A 68 -22.68 -3.72 2.44
CA PRO A 68 -22.40 -4.42 1.19
C PRO A 68 -23.34 -3.99 0.06
N ARG A 69 -24.62 -3.73 0.37
CA ARG A 69 -25.64 -3.31 -0.60
C ARG A 69 -25.39 -1.94 -1.24
N VAL A 70 -24.65 -1.06 -0.58
CA VAL A 70 -24.36 0.28 -1.09
C VAL A 70 -23.15 0.22 -2.01
N VAL A 71 -22.13 -0.58 -1.66
CA VAL A 71 -21.02 -0.92 -2.55
C VAL A 71 -21.54 -1.61 -3.82
N THR A 72 -22.47 -2.56 -3.70
CA THR A 72 -23.16 -3.21 -4.82
C THR A 72 -23.90 -2.20 -5.72
N ALA A 73 -24.69 -1.30 -5.13
CA ALA A 73 -25.39 -0.26 -5.90
C ALA A 73 -24.43 0.75 -6.58
N LEU A 74 -23.26 1.00 -5.98
CA LEU A 74 -22.22 1.86 -6.55
C LEU A 74 -21.49 1.16 -7.73
N LYS A 75 -21.26 -0.15 -7.66
CA LYS A 75 -20.65 -0.95 -8.74
C LYS A 75 -21.48 -0.94 -10.02
N GLN A 76 -22.82 -0.86 -9.91
CA GLN A 76 -23.72 -0.73 -11.06
C GLN A 76 -23.61 0.62 -11.79
N LEU A 77 -22.96 1.62 -11.18
CA LEU A 77 -22.67 2.92 -11.78
C LEU A 77 -21.26 2.98 -12.39
N LEU A 78 -20.50 1.88 -12.34
CA LEU A 78 -19.14 1.82 -12.88
C LEU A 78 -19.12 1.21 -14.27
N GLY A 79 -18.26 1.76 -15.11
CA GLY A 79 -17.89 1.24 -16.42
C GLY A 79 -16.41 0.92 -16.42
N TYR A 80 -15.97 0.21 -17.46
CA TYR A 80 -14.55 -0.07 -17.66
C TYR A 80 -14.11 0.41 -19.04
N ILE A 81 -13.06 1.23 -19.08
CA ILE A 81 -12.45 1.68 -20.34
C ILE A 81 -11.13 0.90 -20.53
N PRO A 82 -10.97 0.11 -21.61
CA PRO A 82 -9.76 -0.66 -21.87
C PRO A 82 -8.46 0.17 -21.80
N GLY A 83 -7.56 -0.24 -20.91
CA GLY A 83 -6.28 0.45 -20.61
C GLY A 83 -6.41 1.52 -19.52
N ILE A 84 -7.56 2.19 -19.38
CA ILE A 84 -7.80 3.19 -18.34
C ILE A 84 -8.24 2.53 -17.03
N GLY A 85 -9.07 1.49 -17.09
CA GLY A 85 -9.61 0.83 -15.91
C GLY A 85 -11.06 1.23 -15.61
N TYR A 86 -11.46 1.03 -14.35
CA TYR A 86 -12.80 1.38 -13.87
C TYR A 86 -13.00 2.90 -13.79
N VAL A 87 -14.17 3.35 -14.23
CA VAL A 87 -14.59 4.77 -14.24
C VAL A 87 -16.04 4.90 -13.80
N GLU A 88 -16.40 6.02 -13.19
CA GLU A 88 -17.82 6.34 -12.94
C GLU A 88 -18.53 6.70 -14.25
N GLN A 89 -19.68 6.06 -14.50
CA GLN A 89 -20.48 6.31 -15.70
C GLN A 89 -21.39 7.54 -15.55
N GLY A 90 -21.82 8.07 -16.69
CA GLY A 90 -22.82 9.13 -16.77
C GLY A 90 -22.29 10.39 -17.44
N ASN A 91 -23.08 11.47 -17.37
CA ASN A 91 -22.87 12.70 -18.14
C ASN A 91 -21.60 13.51 -17.77
N PHE A 92 -20.81 13.02 -16.81
CA PHE A 92 -19.57 13.65 -16.35
C PHE A 92 -18.32 12.92 -16.85
N LEU A 93 -18.48 11.70 -17.37
CA LEU A 93 -17.38 10.92 -17.88
C LEU A 93 -16.92 11.49 -19.22
N ARG A 94 -15.66 11.90 -19.25
CA ARG A 94 -15.02 12.43 -20.43
C ARG A 94 -13.79 11.61 -20.76
N VAL A 95 -13.52 11.43 -22.04
CA VAL A 95 -12.33 10.71 -22.53
C VAL A 95 -11.48 11.65 -23.37
N LEU A 96 -10.19 11.38 -23.42
CA LEU A 96 -9.27 12.09 -24.30
C LEU A 96 -9.69 11.85 -25.76
N SER A 97 -9.94 12.92 -26.52
CA SER A 97 -10.47 12.82 -27.89
C SER A 97 -9.51 12.14 -28.85
N ALA A 98 -8.21 12.32 -28.65
CA ALA A 98 -7.17 11.67 -29.44
C ALA A 98 -5.84 11.64 -28.67
N PRO A 99 -4.95 10.68 -28.95
CA PRO A 99 -3.58 10.73 -28.44
C PRO A 99 -2.89 12.05 -28.78
N VAL A 100 -2.14 12.60 -27.83
CA VAL A 100 -1.39 13.84 -28.01
C VAL A 100 0.10 13.54 -27.87
N THR A 101 0.89 13.90 -28.88
CA THR A 101 2.33 13.68 -28.90
C THR A 101 3.09 15.01 -28.91
N VAL A 102 4.08 15.13 -28.02
CA VAL A 102 5.02 16.23 -27.94
C VAL A 102 6.44 15.69 -28.07
N GLN A 103 7.26 16.34 -28.88
CA GLN A 103 8.68 16.02 -29.00
C GLN A 103 9.51 17.20 -28.53
N LYS A 104 10.39 16.96 -27.55
CA LYS A 104 11.26 17.98 -26.95
C LYS A 104 12.49 17.29 -26.36
N ASP A 105 13.66 17.94 -26.45
CA ASP A 105 14.92 17.46 -25.86
C ASP A 105 15.33 16.03 -26.24
N GLY A 106 14.96 15.59 -27.45
CA GLY A 106 15.26 14.24 -27.96
C GLY A 106 14.33 13.14 -27.44
N LEU A 107 13.34 13.50 -26.64
CA LEU A 107 12.29 12.61 -26.13
C LEU A 107 11.02 12.75 -26.98
N THR A 108 10.28 11.66 -27.11
CA THR A 108 8.91 11.66 -27.63
C THR A 108 7.97 11.28 -26.50
N LEU A 109 7.09 12.18 -26.11
CA LEU A 109 6.07 11.95 -25.10
C LEU A 109 4.69 11.90 -25.74
N THR A 110 3.99 10.79 -25.55
CA THR A 110 2.62 10.61 -26.00
C THR A 110 1.70 10.39 -24.81
N ILE A 111 0.64 11.18 -24.70
CA ILE A 111 -0.50 10.85 -23.84
C ILE A 111 -1.48 10.07 -24.72
N GLU A 112 -1.51 8.76 -24.55
CA GLU A 112 -2.22 7.84 -25.44
C GLU A 112 -3.72 7.82 -25.18
N LYS A 113 -4.10 7.83 -23.90
CA LYS A 113 -5.48 7.77 -23.44
C LYS A 113 -5.65 8.61 -22.19
N GLY A 114 -6.87 9.02 -21.94
CA GLY A 114 -7.24 9.66 -20.70
C GLY A 114 -8.73 9.54 -20.42
N ALA A 115 -9.10 9.57 -19.15
CA ALA A 115 -10.49 9.67 -18.73
C ALA A 115 -10.61 10.56 -17.49
N ALA A 116 -11.68 11.34 -17.42
CA ALA A 116 -12.01 12.16 -16.27
C ALA A 116 -13.45 11.91 -15.84
N ASP A 117 -13.65 11.56 -14.58
CA ASP A 117 -14.96 11.38 -13.96
C ASP A 117 -15.13 12.31 -12.75
N SER A 118 -16.10 12.03 -11.87
CA SER A 118 -16.35 12.87 -10.70
C SER A 118 -15.33 12.67 -9.57
N GLN A 119 -14.53 11.61 -9.63
CA GLN A 119 -13.58 11.21 -8.60
C GLN A 119 -12.14 11.60 -8.96
N GLN A 120 -11.75 11.45 -10.23
CA GLN A 120 -10.36 11.61 -10.66
C GLN A 120 -10.21 11.87 -12.15
N THR A 121 -8.99 12.22 -12.55
CA THR A 121 -8.56 12.26 -13.94
C THR A 121 -7.36 11.32 -14.13
N VAL A 122 -7.49 10.35 -15.02
CA VAL A 122 -6.45 9.36 -15.34
C VAL A 122 -5.88 9.66 -16.71
N LEU A 123 -4.55 9.68 -16.84
CA LEU A 123 -3.84 9.82 -18.12
C LEU A 123 -2.81 8.70 -18.27
N LEU A 124 -2.77 8.09 -19.46
CA LEU A 124 -1.77 7.09 -19.83
C LEU A 124 -0.72 7.71 -20.73
N GLN A 125 0.52 7.54 -20.33
CA GLN A 125 1.70 8.09 -20.97
C GLN A 125 2.52 6.97 -21.60
N HIS A 126 3.07 7.25 -22.78
CA HIS A 126 4.16 6.51 -23.39
C HIS A 126 5.30 7.49 -23.70
N LEU A 127 6.50 7.20 -23.20
CA LEU A 127 7.69 8.02 -23.33
C LEU A 127 8.78 7.19 -24.04
N GLU A 128 9.32 7.74 -25.10
CA GLU A 128 10.41 7.15 -25.88
C GLU A 128 11.65 8.04 -25.87
N GLY A 129 12.82 7.42 -26.05
CA GLY A 129 14.10 8.12 -26.15
C GLY A 129 14.71 8.50 -24.78
N TYR A 130 14.02 8.22 -23.68
CA TYR A 130 14.55 8.46 -22.33
C TYR A 130 15.64 7.46 -22.00
N THR A 131 16.77 7.97 -21.50
CA THR A 131 17.88 7.17 -20.99
C THR A 131 18.16 7.54 -19.56
N THR A 132 17.96 6.59 -18.64
CA THR A 132 18.31 6.84 -17.24
C THR A 132 19.83 6.99 -17.13
N GLN A 133 20.30 8.17 -16.73
CA GLN A 133 21.67 8.31 -16.25
C GLN A 133 21.66 8.01 -14.75
N MET A 134 22.38 6.96 -14.35
CA MET A 134 22.59 6.64 -12.93
C MET A 134 23.73 7.49 -12.34
N ASP A 135 23.87 8.75 -12.76
CA ASP A 135 24.71 9.69 -12.04
C ASP A 135 23.85 10.33 -10.96
N GLY A 136 24.32 10.31 -9.72
CA GLY A 136 23.54 10.74 -8.53
C GLY A 136 23.28 12.25 -8.46
N THR A 137 22.94 12.89 -9.58
CA THR A 137 22.69 14.31 -9.73
C THR A 137 21.21 14.65 -9.61
N SER A 138 20.95 15.64 -8.76
CA SER A 138 19.68 16.31 -8.42
C SER A 138 18.42 15.89 -9.22
N GLY A 139 17.65 14.97 -8.65
CA GLY A 139 16.28 14.75 -9.07
C GLY A 139 15.41 15.99 -8.84
N CYS A 140 14.49 16.22 -9.76
CA CYS A 140 13.48 17.25 -9.68
C CYS A 140 12.25 16.72 -8.93
N ASN A 141 12.06 17.16 -7.68
CA ASN A 141 11.00 16.67 -6.80
C ASN A 141 9.66 17.42 -6.96
N LEU A 142 9.44 18.06 -8.11
CA LEU A 142 8.20 18.79 -8.38
C LEU A 142 7.20 17.87 -9.08
N PRO A 143 5.98 17.68 -8.53
CA PRO A 143 4.97 16.83 -9.15
C PRO A 143 4.42 17.49 -10.43
N ALA A 144 3.96 16.66 -11.36
CA ALA A 144 3.15 17.14 -12.47
C ALA A 144 1.81 17.73 -11.97
N SER A 145 1.18 18.55 -12.80
CA SER A 145 -0.14 19.13 -12.53
C SER A 145 -0.99 19.21 -13.79
N LEU A 146 -2.31 19.17 -13.62
CA LEU A 146 -3.24 19.50 -14.70
C LEU A 146 -3.78 20.92 -14.49
N VAL A 147 -3.57 21.80 -15.46
CA VAL A 147 -3.99 23.19 -15.39
C VAL A 147 -5.16 23.41 -16.35
N LEU A 148 -6.28 23.92 -15.83
CA LEU A 148 -7.46 24.24 -16.63
C LEU A 148 -7.33 25.63 -17.27
N PRO A 149 -8.08 25.93 -18.35
CA PRO A 149 -8.05 27.24 -19.01
C PRO A 149 -8.40 28.44 -18.10
N ASP A 150 -9.13 28.20 -17.01
CA ASP A 150 -9.47 29.23 -16.01
C ASP A 150 -8.35 29.46 -14.96
N GLY A 151 -7.24 28.72 -15.07
CA GLY A 151 -6.10 28.77 -14.15
C GLY A 151 -6.24 27.84 -12.94
N THR A 152 -7.32 27.05 -12.83
CA THR A 152 -7.45 26.04 -11.78
C THR A 152 -6.38 24.97 -11.96
N VAL A 153 -5.69 24.62 -10.87
CA VAL A 153 -4.68 23.57 -10.84
C VAL A 153 -5.24 22.35 -10.13
N LEU A 154 -5.19 21.20 -10.80
CA LEU A 154 -5.55 19.89 -10.26
C LEU A 154 -4.27 19.14 -9.89
N ASN A 155 -4.18 18.74 -8.63
CA ASN A 155 -2.97 18.11 -8.08
C ASN A 155 -2.85 16.65 -8.52
N LEU A 156 -1.60 16.20 -8.66
CA LEU A 156 -1.28 14.80 -8.83
C LEU A 156 -1.54 14.04 -7.52
N ILE A 157 -2.35 12.98 -7.60
CA ILE A 157 -2.63 12.06 -6.50
C ILE A 157 -1.58 10.94 -6.51
N SER A 158 -1.32 10.34 -7.67
CA SER A 158 -0.28 9.33 -7.83
C SER A 158 0.25 9.28 -9.26
N PHE A 159 1.48 8.79 -9.41
CA PHE A 159 2.09 8.47 -10.67
C PHE A 159 2.76 7.10 -10.58
N GLU A 160 2.37 6.21 -11.49
CA GLU A 160 2.93 4.86 -11.62
C GLU A 160 3.69 4.78 -12.93
N THR A 161 4.84 4.10 -12.95
CA THR A 161 5.66 3.94 -14.16
C THR A 161 6.08 2.49 -14.35
N GLY A 162 6.01 2.04 -15.60
CA GLY A 162 6.53 0.77 -16.09
C GLY A 162 7.57 0.99 -17.18
N TYR A 163 8.45 0.01 -17.35
CA TYR A 163 9.48 0.01 -18.39
C TYR A 163 9.35 -1.25 -19.24
N GLU A 164 9.34 -1.07 -20.56
CA GLU A 164 9.44 -2.15 -21.52
C GLU A 164 10.80 -2.07 -22.24
N GLY A 165 11.67 -3.02 -21.94
CA GLY A 165 12.98 -3.17 -22.57
C GLY A 165 13.78 -4.35 -22.02
N ASP A 166 14.92 -4.65 -22.68
CA ASP A 166 15.75 -5.81 -22.34
C ASP A 166 16.34 -5.70 -20.94
N LYS A 167 16.11 -6.72 -20.11
CA LYS A 167 16.77 -6.86 -18.81
C LYS A 167 18.28 -6.94 -19.01
N GLY A 168 19.00 -5.86 -18.68
CA GLY A 168 20.47 -5.80 -18.68
C GLY A 168 21.14 -5.13 -19.89
N GLY A 169 20.38 -4.46 -20.77
CA GLY A 169 20.92 -3.59 -21.84
C GLY A 169 21.04 -2.11 -21.42
N PRO A 170 21.67 -1.25 -22.23
CA PRO A 170 21.56 0.21 -22.06
C PRO A 170 20.08 0.60 -22.05
N LEU A 171 19.66 1.42 -21.08
CA LEU A 171 18.25 1.82 -20.88
C LEU A 171 17.80 2.84 -21.93
N THR A 172 17.91 2.52 -23.22
CA THR A 172 17.13 3.16 -24.28
C THR A 172 15.85 2.36 -24.40
N GLY A 173 14.71 2.86 -23.92
CA GLY A 173 13.47 2.09 -24.01
C GLY A 173 12.20 2.91 -23.90
N SER A 174 11.10 2.18 -23.99
CA SER A 174 9.75 2.68 -23.87
C SER A 174 9.34 2.67 -22.40
N TYR A 175 9.02 3.84 -21.87
CA TYR A 175 8.47 4.00 -20.53
C TYR A 175 6.97 4.25 -20.65
N TYR A 176 6.19 3.52 -19.87
CA TYR A 176 4.76 3.76 -19.74
C TYR A 176 4.47 4.38 -18.39
N GLY A 177 3.55 5.33 -18.35
CA GLY A 177 3.19 6.06 -17.14
C GLY A 177 1.68 6.11 -16.98
N ARG A 178 1.23 6.10 -15.73
CA ARG A 178 -0.16 6.34 -15.37
C ARG A 178 -0.20 7.48 -14.37
N TYR A 179 -0.76 8.62 -14.78
CA TYR A 179 -1.04 9.71 -13.87
C TYR A 179 -2.46 9.59 -13.35
N ILE A 180 -2.64 9.86 -12.06
CA ILE A 180 -3.94 10.04 -11.41
C ILE A 180 -3.94 11.42 -10.78
N PHE A 181 -4.83 12.29 -11.25
CA PHE A 181 -5.03 13.64 -10.74
C PHE A 181 -6.39 13.77 -10.06
N GLU A 182 -6.57 14.86 -9.32
CA GLU A 182 -7.88 15.30 -8.84
C GLU A 182 -8.93 15.35 -9.97
N ALA A 183 -10.20 15.21 -9.56
CA ALA A 183 -11.33 15.23 -10.48
C ALA A 183 -11.39 16.54 -11.27
N MET A 184 -11.46 16.44 -12.60
CA MET A 184 -11.68 17.60 -13.44
C MET A 184 -13.14 18.09 -13.29
N PRO A 185 -13.40 19.39 -13.08
CA PRO A 185 -14.76 19.93 -12.95
C PRO A 185 -15.64 19.50 -14.12
N ALA A 186 -16.87 19.05 -13.85
CA ALA A 186 -17.80 18.39 -14.78
C ALA A 186 -17.90 18.94 -16.21
N GLN A 187 -17.72 20.26 -16.41
CA GLN A 187 -17.90 20.93 -17.71
C GLN A 187 -16.57 21.22 -18.43
N ALA A 188 -15.42 21.03 -17.76
CA ALA A 188 -14.14 21.25 -18.38
C ALA A 188 -13.84 20.15 -19.41
N LEU A 189 -13.43 20.55 -20.61
CA LEU A 189 -13.06 19.66 -21.71
C LEU A 189 -11.62 19.91 -22.17
N GLN A 190 -10.90 20.79 -21.49
CA GLN A 190 -9.55 21.21 -21.82
C GLN A 190 -8.75 21.27 -20.55
N ALA A 191 -7.52 20.78 -20.62
CA ALA A 191 -6.53 20.91 -19.58
C ALA A 191 -5.14 20.86 -20.23
N THR A 192 -4.16 21.53 -19.64
CA THR A 192 -2.76 21.39 -20.00
C THR A 192 -2.09 20.55 -18.92
N LEU A 193 -1.52 19.42 -19.32
CA LEU A 193 -0.63 18.65 -18.45
C LEU A 193 0.71 19.36 -18.40
N GLU A 194 1.07 19.85 -17.22
CA GLU A 194 2.35 20.47 -16.94
C GLU A 194 3.22 19.47 -16.18
N ILE A 195 4.37 19.12 -16.76
CA ILE A 195 5.36 18.24 -16.16
C ILE A 195 6.61 19.08 -15.93
N PRO A 196 6.91 19.47 -14.67
CA PRO A 196 8.09 20.27 -14.36
C PRO A 196 9.38 19.59 -14.84
N CYS A 197 9.49 18.27 -14.66
CA CYS A 197 10.63 17.49 -15.10
C CYS A 197 10.18 16.06 -15.45
N VAL A 198 10.40 15.63 -16.69
CA VAL A 198 10.03 14.28 -17.14
C VAL A 198 10.86 13.26 -16.36
N MET A 199 10.21 12.21 -15.83
CA MET A 199 10.85 11.16 -15.02
C MET A 199 11.65 11.71 -13.81
N PHE A 200 11.25 12.87 -13.27
CA PHE A 200 11.95 13.57 -12.19
C PHE A 200 13.39 13.96 -12.54
N ASP A 201 13.70 14.08 -13.83
CA ASP A 201 15.04 14.39 -14.33
C ASP A 201 15.12 15.86 -14.74
N SER A 202 15.95 16.63 -14.02
CA SER A 202 16.10 18.08 -14.25
C SER A 202 16.69 18.43 -15.62
N ASN A 203 17.24 17.46 -16.36
CA ASN A 203 17.72 17.67 -17.73
C ASN A 203 16.59 17.79 -18.75
N TYR A 204 15.36 17.40 -18.38
CA TYR A 204 14.19 17.44 -19.25
C TYR A 204 13.05 18.30 -18.66
N PRO A 205 13.28 19.61 -18.47
CA PRO A 205 12.37 20.48 -17.74
C PRO A 205 11.18 20.97 -18.58
N ASP A 206 10.15 21.47 -17.91
CA ASP A 206 9.10 22.35 -18.44
C ASP A 206 8.34 21.80 -19.66
N TRP A 207 7.72 20.64 -19.51
CA TRP A 207 6.87 20.06 -20.54
C TRP A 207 5.42 20.47 -20.35
N GLN A 208 4.78 20.87 -21.45
CA GLN A 208 3.37 21.23 -21.50
C GLN A 208 2.70 20.44 -22.62
N ILE A 209 1.59 19.79 -22.30
CA ILE A 209 0.82 18.97 -23.24
C ILE A 209 -0.64 19.39 -23.15
N ASP A 210 -1.14 20.00 -24.22
CA ASP A 210 -2.54 20.42 -24.29
C ASP A 210 -3.45 19.23 -24.58
N LEU A 211 -4.41 18.99 -23.69
CA LEU A 211 -5.33 17.87 -23.74
C LEU A 211 -6.73 18.36 -24.08
N GLN A 212 -7.33 17.71 -25.07
CA GLN A 212 -8.73 17.92 -25.44
C GLN A 212 -9.52 16.66 -25.09
N PHE A 213 -10.56 16.84 -24.28
CA PHE A 213 -11.50 15.80 -23.91
C PHE A 213 -12.83 15.97 -24.63
N GLU A 214 -13.57 14.88 -24.73
CA GLU A 214 -14.95 14.81 -25.19
C GLU A 214 -15.79 13.97 -24.23
N GLN A 215 -17.10 14.09 -24.33
CA GLN A 215 -18.01 13.23 -23.56
C GLN A 215 -17.85 11.78 -24.02
N ALA A 216 -17.77 10.85 -23.09
CA ALA A 216 -17.60 9.44 -23.41
C ALA A 216 -18.81 8.89 -24.18
N ASP A 217 -18.54 8.16 -25.26
CA ASP A 217 -19.54 7.39 -25.98
C ASP A 217 -19.75 6.02 -25.28
N GLU A 218 -20.99 5.53 -25.23
CA GLU A 218 -21.31 4.23 -24.61
C GLU A 218 -20.48 3.07 -25.21
N SER A 219 -20.10 3.15 -26.49
CA SER A 219 -19.25 2.15 -27.15
C SER A 219 -17.81 2.07 -26.62
N GLN A 220 -17.34 3.11 -25.91
CA GLN A 220 -16.02 3.15 -25.30
C GLN A 220 -16.02 2.54 -23.88
N ILE A 221 -17.21 2.25 -23.34
CA ILE A 221 -17.42 1.84 -21.95
C ILE A 221 -17.93 0.40 -21.94
N ALA A 222 -17.13 -0.51 -21.41
CA ALA A 222 -17.58 -1.87 -21.17
C ALA A 222 -18.42 -1.94 -19.87
N PRO A 223 -19.57 -2.64 -19.88
CA PRO A 223 -20.42 -2.75 -18.69
C PRO A 223 -19.79 -3.68 -17.65
N VAL A 224 -19.85 -3.27 -16.39
CA VAL A 224 -19.43 -4.08 -15.24
C VAL A 224 -20.65 -4.85 -14.71
N ILE A 225 -20.61 -6.17 -14.79
CA ILE A 225 -21.67 -7.08 -14.37
C ILE A 225 -21.28 -7.67 -13.02
N GLU A 226 -22.19 -7.62 -12.05
CA GLU A 226 -21.96 -8.24 -10.74
C GLU A 226 -22.11 -9.75 -10.82
N ILE A 227 -21.13 -10.48 -10.26
CA ILE A 227 -21.22 -11.92 -10.10
C ILE A 227 -21.94 -12.17 -8.77
N PRO A 228 -23.04 -12.94 -8.75
CA PRO A 228 -23.67 -13.31 -7.49
C PRO A 228 -22.65 -14.07 -6.65
N THR A 229 -22.32 -13.54 -5.46
CA THR A 229 -21.39 -14.18 -4.53
C THR A 229 -21.96 -15.54 -4.11
N ILE A 230 -21.50 -16.61 -4.75
CA ILE A 230 -21.74 -17.96 -4.27
C ILE A 230 -20.64 -18.24 -3.27
N ALA A 231 -20.99 -18.32 -1.98
CA ALA A 231 -20.06 -18.77 -0.96
C ALA A 231 -19.68 -20.23 -1.27
N TYR A 232 -18.48 -20.44 -1.80
CA TYR A 232 -17.94 -21.78 -1.99
C TYR A 232 -17.62 -22.36 -0.62
N THR A 233 -18.49 -23.25 -0.13
CA THR A 233 -18.15 -24.14 0.99
C THR A 233 -17.14 -25.15 0.50
N GLU A 234 -15.98 -25.23 1.17
CA GLU A 234 -14.99 -26.27 0.97
C GLU A 234 -15.66 -27.65 0.89
N SER A 235 -15.58 -28.31 -0.27
CA SER A 235 -15.77 -29.75 -0.34
C SER A 235 -14.40 -30.39 -0.23
N ILE A 236 -13.90 -30.51 1.00
CA ILE A 236 -12.77 -31.38 1.33
C ILE A 236 -13.29 -32.81 1.20
N THR A 237 -13.20 -33.38 0.01
CA THR A 237 -13.38 -34.83 -0.14
C THR A 237 -12.04 -35.46 0.21
N PRO A 238 -11.91 -36.24 1.30
CA PRO A 238 -10.64 -36.90 1.60
C PRO A 238 -10.35 -37.90 0.49
N GLN A 239 -9.36 -37.63 -0.37
CA GLN A 239 -8.82 -38.65 -1.25
C GLN A 239 -8.08 -39.67 -0.38
N THR A 240 -8.80 -40.73 -0.04
CA THR A 240 -8.23 -41.95 0.52
C THR A 240 -7.63 -42.71 -0.66
N ASP A 241 -6.35 -42.49 -0.95
CA ASP A 241 -5.43 -43.46 -1.57
C ASP A 241 -4.08 -42.81 -1.85
N LEU A 242 -3.13 -42.90 -0.91
CA LEU A 242 -1.69 -43.24 -1.10
C LEU A 242 -0.96 -43.23 0.28
N PRO A 243 0.21 -43.89 0.41
CA PRO A 243 0.62 -44.58 1.64
C PRO A 243 1.08 -43.63 2.75
N THR A 244 0.81 -44.08 3.98
CA THR A 244 1.21 -43.51 5.27
C THR A 244 2.67 -43.02 5.26
N ALA A 245 2.86 -41.72 5.07
CA ALA A 245 4.05 -40.99 5.47
C ALA A 245 3.87 -40.52 6.93
N PRO A 246 4.93 -40.51 7.76
CA PRO A 246 4.81 -40.21 9.17
C PRO A 246 4.38 -38.76 9.40
N ALA A 247 3.45 -38.59 10.34
CA ALA A 247 2.93 -37.30 10.79
C ALA A 247 4.07 -36.38 11.29
N SER A 248 4.42 -35.38 10.50
CA SER A 248 5.18 -34.18 10.89
C SER A 248 5.01 -33.12 9.80
N SER A 249 3.79 -32.70 9.54
CA SER A 249 3.49 -31.45 8.84
C SER A 249 2.52 -30.67 9.70
N THR A 250 3.03 -29.71 10.45
CA THR A 250 2.19 -28.61 10.95
C THR A 250 1.90 -27.75 9.72
N GLU A 251 0.96 -28.18 8.86
CA GLU A 251 0.48 -27.35 7.76
C GLU A 251 -0.05 -26.06 8.38
N SER A 252 0.68 -24.96 8.17
CA SER A 252 0.22 -23.64 8.59
C SER A 252 -0.90 -23.27 7.62
N THR A 253 -2.16 -23.37 8.04
CA THR A 253 -3.30 -22.90 7.24
C THR A 253 -3.65 -21.46 7.62
N ILE A 254 -4.24 -20.72 6.67
CA ILE A 254 -4.84 -19.41 6.91
C ILE A 254 -6.34 -19.62 7.09
N GLU A 255 -6.84 -19.41 8.30
CA GLU A 255 -8.24 -19.68 8.63
C GLU A 255 -9.20 -18.79 7.81
N GLY A 256 -10.21 -19.44 7.22
CA GLY A 256 -11.26 -18.78 6.44
C GLY A 256 -10.78 -18.18 5.11
N PHE A 257 -9.58 -18.53 4.64
CA PHE A 257 -9.10 -18.05 3.34
C PHE A 257 -10.01 -18.53 2.21
N SER A 258 -10.46 -17.59 1.37
CA SER A 258 -11.33 -17.87 0.24
C SER A 258 -11.09 -16.89 -0.92
N ILE A 259 -11.40 -17.34 -2.13
CA ILE A 259 -11.38 -16.54 -3.34
C ILE A 259 -12.84 -16.16 -3.65
N VAL A 260 -13.15 -14.87 -3.60
CA VAL A 260 -14.50 -14.34 -3.83
C VAL A 260 -14.51 -13.58 -5.14
N LEU A 261 -15.32 -14.04 -6.10
CA LEU A 261 -15.55 -13.34 -7.36
C LEU A 261 -16.72 -12.38 -7.20
N GLU A 262 -16.54 -11.16 -7.67
CA GLU A 262 -17.46 -10.07 -7.38
C GLU A 262 -18.06 -9.45 -8.65
N SER A 263 -17.29 -9.37 -9.74
CA SER A 263 -17.77 -8.81 -10.99
C SER A 263 -17.00 -9.30 -12.19
N GLU A 264 -17.66 -9.28 -13.34
CA GLU A 264 -17.07 -9.49 -14.66
C GLU A 264 -17.30 -8.27 -15.55
N THR A 265 -16.49 -8.14 -16.60
CA THR A 265 -16.67 -7.15 -17.66
C THR A 265 -16.33 -7.82 -18.99
N SER A 266 -17.25 -7.82 -19.95
CA SER A 266 -16.98 -8.35 -21.28
C SER A 266 -16.19 -7.33 -22.09
N LEU A 267 -15.06 -7.75 -22.66
CA LEU A 267 -14.26 -6.96 -23.59
C LEU A 267 -14.41 -7.54 -25.02
N PRO A 268 -14.06 -6.79 -26.08
CA PRO A 268 -14.05 -7.35 -27.43
C PRO A 268 -13.17 -8.59 -27.59
N ASP A 269 -12.02 -8.59 -26.93
CA ASP A 269 -10.95 -9.59 -27.05
C ASP A 269 -10.76 -10.44 -25.78
N GLY A 270 -11.71 -10.40 -24.84
CA GLY A 270 -11.55 -11.13 -23.57
C GLY A 270 -12.56 -10.71 -22.50
N TYR A 271 -12.12 -10.79 -21.24
CA TYR A 271 -12.93 -10.44 -20.07
C TYR A 271 -12.06 -9.80 -18.98
N ILE A 272 -12.63 -8.94 -18.15
CA ILE A 272 -12.07 -8.63 -16.83
C ILE A 272 -12.84 -9.43 -15.79
N LEU A 273 -12.13 -10.12 -14.91
CA LEU A 273 -12.68 -10.78 -13.74
C LEU A 273 -12.09 -10.14 -12.49
N ALA A 274 -12.94 -9.55 -11.66
CA ALA A 274 -12.54 -8.87 -10.43
C ALA A 274 -13.17 -9.53 -9.20
N GLY A 275 -12.43 -9.50 -8.11
CA GLY A 275 -12.79 -10.16 -6.87
C GLY A 275 -11.87 -9.78 -5.73
N SER A 276 -11.89 -10.58 -4.69
CA SER A 276 -11.03 -10.42 -3.53
C SER A 276 -10.62 -11.75 -2.92
N TYR A 277 -9.41 -11.79 -2.36
CA TYR A 277 -9.01 -12.80 -1.41
C TYR A 277 -9.49 -12.36 -0.03
N GLN A 278 -10.18 -13.23 0.71
CA GLN A 278 -10.73 -12.90 2.02
C GLN A 278 -10.31 -13.95 3.04
N TRP A 279 -10.12 -13.56 4.29
CA TRP A 279 -9.78 -14.47 5.39
C TRP A 279 -10.35 -14.00 6.73
N THR A 280 -10.45 -14.91 7.68
CA THR A 280 -10.93 -14.61 9.04
C THR A 280 -9.86 -14.77 10.12
N ASP A 281 -8.72 -15.37 9.77
CA ASP A 281 -7.63 -15.65 10.69
C ASP A 281 -7.20 -14.39 11.45
N PRO A 282 -7.35 -14.33 12.80
CA PRO A 282 -7.09 -13.14 13.60
C PRO A 282 -5.63 -12.69 13.56
N ARG A 283 -4.69 -13.58 13.22
CA ARG A 283 -3.25 -13.30 13.23
C ARG A 283 -2.80 -12.36 12.11
N PHE A 284 -3.53 -12.31 11.00
CA PHE A 284 -3.13 -11.61 9.79
C PHE A 284 -4.08 -10.44 9.49
N ASP A 285 -3.53 -9.25 9.36
CA ASP A 285 -4.25 -8.05 8.92
C ASP A 285 -4.41 -8.03 7.38
N GLY A 286 -5.14 -7.03 6.87
CA GLY A 286 -5.48 -6.79 5.47
C GLY A 286 -4.31 -6.77 4.48
N PHE A 287 -3.09 -6.52 4.94
CA PHE A 287 -1.89 -6.40 4.10
C PHE A 287 -0.87 -7.51 4.35
N SER A 288 -1.12 -8.35 5.35
CA SER A 288 -0.22 -9.42 5.76
C SER A 288 -0.30 -10.65 4.86
N VAL A 289 -1.31 -10.79 4.00
CA VAL A 289 -1.55 -12.01 3.22
C VAL A 289 -1.24 -11.76 1.75
N SER A 290 -0.32 -12.55 1.19
CA SER A 290 0.08 -12.50 -0.22
C SER A 290 -0.10 -13.87 -0.88
N PRO A 291 -1.19 -14.06 -1.65
CA PRO A 291 -1.36 -15.25 -2.48
C PRO A 291 -0.23 -15.40 -3.50
N SER A 292 0.25 -16.62 -3.67
CA SER A 292 1.31 -17.00 -4.60
C SER A 292 0.85 -18.17 -5.46
N GLU A 293 1.56 -18.41 -6.57
CA GLU A 293 1.24 -19.49 -7.52
C GLU A 293 -0.23 -19.45 -7.99
N ILE A 294 -0.73 -18.25 -8.30
CA ILE A 294 -2.07 -18.07 -8.85
C ILE A 294 -2.10 -18.62 -10.28
N GLN A 295 -3.01 -19.55 -10.55
CA GLN A 295 -3.20 -20.13 -11.89
C GLN A 295 -4.67 -20.08 -12.28
N ILE A 296 -4.93 -19.76 -13.55
CA ILE A 296 -6.26 -19.80 -14.14
C ILE A 296 -6.25 -20.83 -15.26
N THR A 297 -7.10 -21.84 -15.16
CA THR A 297 -7.19 -22.93 -16.15
C THR A 297 -8.61 -23.06 -16.69
N ASP A 298 -8.73 -23.41 -17.95
CA ASP A 298 -10.01 -23.77 -18.57
C ASP A 298 -10.46 -25.20 -18.18
N SER A 299 -11.67 -25.60 -18.55
CA SER A 299 -12.24 -26.90 -18.16
C SER A 299 -11.55 -28.10 -18.82
N ASN A 300 -10.67 -27.89 -19.80
CA ASN A 300 -9.80 -28.92 -20.38
C ASN A 300 -8.42 -28.97 -19.69
N GLY A 301 -8.18 -28.13 -18.67
CA GLY A 301 -6.90 -28.01 -17.99
C GLY A 301 -5.86 -27.18 -18.73
N ARG A 302 -6.26 -26.42 -19.76
CA ARG A 302 -5.36 -25.51 -20.47
C ARG A 302 -5.23 -24.21 -19.67
N GLU A 303 -4.00 -23.74 -19.50
CA GLU A 303 -3.71 -22.45 -18.86
C GLU A 303 -4.32 -21.30 -19.67
N VAL A 304 -4.96 -20.37 -18.96
CA VAL A 304 -5.60 -19.18 -19.52
C VAL A 304 -4.60 -18.04 -19.47
N THR A 305 -4.39 -17.37 -20.61
CA THR A 305 -3.53 -16.19 -20.67
C THR A 305 -4.22 -15.03 -19.96
N VAL A 306 -3.61 -14.54 -18.87
CA VAL A 306 -4.14 -13.42 -18.10
C VAL A 306 -3.09 -12.34 -17.85
N GLN A 307 -3.57 -11.09 -17.69
CA GLN A 307 -2.79 -9.97 -17.19
C GLN A 307 -3.43 -9.45 -15.91
N GLN A 308 -2.63 -9.14 -14.89
CA GLN A 308 -3.14 -8.45 -13.71
C GLN A 308 -3.48 -7.00 -14.08
N THR A 309 -4.65 -6.53 -13.65
CA THR A 309 -5.10 -5.15 -13.85
C THR A 309 -5.57 -4.55 -12.53
N GLU A 310 -5.85 -3.25 -12.55
CA GLU A 310 -6.29 -2.52 -11.37
C GLU A 310 -7.68 -2.98 -10.90
N PRO A 311 -7.83 -3.36 -9.61
CA PRO A 311 -9.13 -3.70 -9.05
C PRO A 311 -10.03 -2.45 -8.92
N ILE A 312 -11.34 -2.67 -8.79
CA ILE A 312 -12.34 -1.60 -8.61
C ILE A 312 -12.02 -0.73 -7.38
N THR A 313 -11.59 -1.39 -6.31
CA THR A 313 -11.26 -0.76 -5.04
C THR A 313 -9.89 -1.24 -4.60
N ARG A 314 -9.07 -0.33 -4.07
CA ARG A 314 -7.90 -0.71 -3.27
C ARG A 314 -8.31 -0.80 -1.80
N ASN A 315 -7.81 -1.81 -1.09
CA ASN A 315 -7.92 -1.83 0.36
C ASN A 315 -6.87 -0.87 0.95
N THR A 316 -7.29 0.06 1.79
CA THR A 316 -6.41 1.02 2.49
C THR A 316 -6.51 0.90 4.01
N ASP A 317 -7.38 0.03 4.52
CA ASP A 317 -7.56 -0.20 5.95
C ASP A 317 -7.03 -1.60 6.32
N PRO A 318 -5.97 -1.70 7.14
CA PRO A 318 -5.43 -2.99 7.56
C PRO A 318 -6.43 -3.81 8.38
N ALA A 319 -7.47 -3.21 8.97
CA ALA A 319 -8.50 -3.95 9.69
C ALA A 319 -9.41 -4.77 8.75
N ILE A 320 -9.46 -4.44 7.47
CA ILE A 320 -10.28 -5.13 6.47
C ILE A 320 -9.46 -6.29 5.90
N LYS A 321 -9.89 -7.53 6.19
CA LYS A 321 -9.25 -8.78 5.74
C LYS A 321 -9.71 -9.19 4.35
N ASN A 322 -9.48 -8.28 3.41
CA ASN A 322 -9.86 -8.39 2.02
C ASN A 322 -8.73 -7.82 1.17
N LEU A 323 -8.20 -8.62 0.24
CA LEU A 323 -7.22 -8.20 -0.75
C LEU A 323 -7.87 -8.24 -2.15
N PRO A 324 -8.27 -7.08 -2.69
CA PRO A 324 -8.88 -7.00 -4.02
C PRO A 324 -7.91 -7.39 -5.13
N PHE A 325 -8.43 -8.05 -6.17
CA PHE A 325 -7.69 -8.38 -7.39
C PHE A 325 -8.56 -8.16 -8.63
N ALA A 326 -7.90 -7.97 -9.78
CA ALA A 326 -8.54 -8.05 -11.08
C ALA A 326 -7.61 -8.69 -12.11
N PHE A 327 -8.18 -9.56 -12.95
CA PHE A 327 -7.49 -10.24 -14.04
C PHE A 327 -8.15 -9.92 -15.37
N GLN A 328 -7.38 -9.43 -16.33
CA GLN A 328 -7.76 -9.40 -17.74
C GLN A 328 -7.45 -10.75 -18.37
N ILE A 329 -8.50 -11.49 -18.73
CA ILE A 329 -8.42 -12.72 -19.52
C ILE A 329 -8.29 -12.33 -20.98
N ILE A 330 -7.24 -12.83 -21.65
CA ILE A 330 -6.94 -12.55 -23.05
C ILE A 330 -7.47 -13.68 -23.93
N GLY A 331 -8.36 -13.36 -24.86
CA GLY A 331 -9.05 -14.29 -25.74
C GLY A 331 -10.39 -14.75 -25.18
N LYS A 332 -11.27 -15.21 -26.09
CA LYS A 332 -12.59 -15.78 -25.74
C LYS A 332 -12.71 -17.28 -26.02
N ASP A 333 -11.72 -17.87 -26.71
CA ASP A 333 -11.74 -19.26 -27.16
C ASP A 333 -11.29 -20.24 -26.07
N TYR A 334 -11.90 -20.15 -24.88
CA TYR A 334 -11.64 -21.03 -23.74
C TYR A 334 -12.80 -21.99 -23.47
N ALA A 335 -12.47 -23.16 -22.92
CA ALA A 335 -13.47 -24.09 -22.45
C ALA A 335 -13.93 -23.68 -21.04
N PHE A 336 -15.17 -23.24 -20.91
CA PHE A 336 -15.73 -22.83 -19.61
C PHE A 336 -16.24 -24.05 -18.82
N PRO A 337 -16.35 -23.95 -17.47
CA PRO A 337 -15.94 -22.83 -16.62
C PRO A 337 -14.41 -22.74 -16.48
N LEU A 338 -13.91 -21.53 -16.26
CA LEU A 338 -12.54 -21.30 -15.83
C LEU A 338 -12.42 -21.53 -14.32
N THR A 339 -11.25 -21.99 -13.88
CA THR A 339 -10.92 -22.21 -12.48
C THR A 339 -9.74 -21.35 -12.10
N ILE A 340 -9.93 -20.42 -11.16
CA ILE A 340 -8.84 -19.71 -10.49
C ILE A 340 -8.40 -20.58 -9.32
N SER A 341 -7.10 -20.82 -9.20
CA SER A 341 -6.50 -21.59 -8.12
C SER A 341 -5.35 -20.82 -7.48
N VAL A 342 -5.26 -20.91 -6.15
CA VAL A 342 -4.12 -20.44 -5.35
C VAL A 342 -3.53 -21.67 -4.68
N LYS A 343 -2.24 -21.94 -4.90
CA LYS A 343 -1.56 -23.13 -4.35
C LYS A 343 -0.79 -22.83 -3.07
N SER A 344 -0.30 -21.60 -2.93
CA SER A 344 0.45 -21.16 -1.77
C SER A 344 0.09 -19.73 -1.39
N ILE A 345 0.24 -19.41 -0.11
CA ILE A 345 0.06 -18.08 0.45
C ILE A 345 1.29 -17.79 1.31
N VAL A 346 1.89 -16.63 1.14
CA VAL A 346 2.87 -16.09 2.10
C VAL A 346 2.14 -15.12 3.02
N ALA A 347 2.10 -15.42 4.31
CA ALA A 347 1.45 -14.60 5.31
C ALA A 347 2.48 -14.04 6.30
N THR A 348 2.60 -12.72 6.33
CA THR A 348 3.47 -11.96 7.23
C THR A 348 2.89 -11.97 8.64
N LEU A 349 3.57 -12.66 9.56
CA LEU A 349 3.26 -12.55 10.99
C LEU A 349 4.14 -11.45 11.59
N THR A 350 3.50 -10.35 12.00
CA THR A 350 4.17 -9.28 12.74
C THR A 350 4.18 -9.65 14.22
N ASP A 351 5.31 -10.12 14.70
CA ASP A 351 5.58 -10.39 16.12
C ASP A 351 7.05 -10.12 16.39
N THR A 352 7.37 -9.67 17.60
CA THR A 352 8.70 -9.19 17.93
C THR A 352 9.42 -10.14 18.86
N ALA A 353 10.65 -10.51 18.49
CA ALA A 353 11.59 -11.14 19.40
C ALA A 353 12.95 -10.49 19.29
N THR A 354 13.65 -10.38 20.42
CA THR A 354 14.97 -9.74 20.45
C THR A 354 16.05 -10.72 20.87
N PHE A 355 17.24 -10.56 20.32
CA PHE A 355 18.42 -11.29 20.77
C PHE A 355 19.65 -10.39 20.74
N GLN A 356 20.63 -10.73 21.56
CA GLN A 356 21.88 -9.99 21.66
C GLN A 356 23.03 -10.78 21.03
N PHE A 357 23.94 -10.04 20.43
CA PHE A 357 25.13 -10.57 19.78
C PHE A 357 26.29 -9.59 19.99
N ASP A 358 27.44 -10.07 20.45
CA ASP A 358 28.64 -9.25 20.59
C ASP A 358 29.59 -9.48 19.41
N ALA A 359 29.68 -8.47 18.54
CA ALA A 359 30.61 -8.47 17.40
C ALA A 359 32.08 -8.26 17.84
N GLY A 360 32.31 -7.94 19.10
CA GLY A 360 33.62 -7.58 19.65
C GLY A 360 34.04 -6.16 19.29
N ALA A 361 35.21 -5.75 19.78
CA ALA A 361 35.66 -4.36 19.66
C ALA A 361 36.13 -3.95 18.25
N ASN A 362 36.48 -4.91 17.38
CA ASN A 362 37.05 -4.63 16.05
C ASN A 362 36.66 -5.72 15.02
N PRO A 363 35.37 -5.89 14.71
CA PRO A 363 34.92 -6.89 13.75
C PRO A 363 35.45 -6.56 12.34
N GLN A 364 35.83 -7.60 11.58
CA GLN A 364 36.36 -7.45 10.22
C GLN A 364 35.32 -7.88 9.17
N VAL A 365 35.27 -7.19 8.03
CA VAL A 365 34.40 -7.61 6.91
C VAL A 365 34.77 -9.02 6.46
N GLY A 366 33.76 -9.88 6.27
CA GLY A 366 33.90 -11.30 5.98
C GLY A 366 34.07 -12.19 7.22
N GLN A 367 34.18 -11.61 8.43
CA GLN A 367 34.18 -12.38 9.67
C GLN A 367 32.83 -13.06 9.87
N VAL A 368 32.88 -14.36 10.21
CA VAL A 368 31.72 -15.21 10.49
C VAL A 368 31.74 -15.64 11.95
N TRP A 369 30.58 -15.58 12.59
CA TRP A 369 30.34 -16.07 13.94
C TRP A 369 29.32 -17.20 13.89
N GLU A 370 29.69 -18.34 14.47
CA GLU A 370 28.79 -19.48 14.71
C GLU A 370 27.99 -19.19 15.98
N VAL A 371 26.72 -18.82 15.82
CA VAL A 371 25.88 -18.34 16.92
C VAL A 371 24.98 -19.45 17.44
N ASN A 372 24.32 -20.19 16.53
CA ASN A 372 23.33 -21.22 16.85
C ASN A 372 22.29 -20.77 17.90
N ALA A 373 21.86 -19.51 17.82
CA ALA A 373 20.88 -18.94 18.74
C ALA A 373 19.47 -19.36 18.35
N GLN A 374 18.72 -19.87 19.31
CA GLN A 374 17.32 -20.28 19.14
C GLN A 374 16.40 -19.19 19.69
N ILE A 375 15.62 -18.57 18.81
CA ILE A 375 14.75 -17.44 19.10
C ILE A 375 13.30 -17.88 18.91
N PRO A 376 12.52 -18.06 19.99
CA PRO A 376 11.10 -18.38 19.89
C PRO A 376 10.30 -17.15 19.47
N ILE A 377 9.44 -17.31 18.47
CA ILE A 377 8.49 -16.29 18.00
C ILE A 377 7.13 -16.97 17.85
N ASN A 378 6.20 -16.64 18.74
CA ASN A 378 4.91 -17.32 18.83
C ASN A 378 5.10 -18.85 18.94
N GLN A 379 4.55 -19.63 17.99
CA GLN A 379 4.72 -21.08 17.91
C GLN A 379 5.95 -21.53 17.09
N TYR A 380 6.67 -20.60 16.48
CA TYR A 380 7.81 -20.88 15.60
C TYR A 380 9.13 -20.76 16.37
N LEU A 381 10.10 -21.59 15.99
CA LEU A 381 11.46 -21.53 16.55
C LEU A 381 12.45 -21.18 15.44
N ILE A 382 12.96 -19.96 15.48
CA ILE A 382 13.95 -19.46 14.53
C ILE A 382 15.34 -19.75 15.05
N THR A 383 16.17 -20.42 14.27
CA THR A 383 17.58 -20.67 14.61
C THR A 383 18.48 -19.79 13.77
N ILE A 384 19.18 -18.85 14.40
CA ILE A 384 20.26 -18.08 13.76
C ILE A 384 21.53 -18.94 13.83
N GLN A 385 21.87 -19.61 12.73
CA GLN A 385 23.06 -20.47 12.65
C GLN A 385 24.33 -19.62 12.71
N THR A 386 24.47 -18.69 11.75
CA THR A 386 25.64 -17.83 11.64
C THR A 386 25.26 -16.38 11.45
N ILE A 387 26.15 -15.50 11.89
CA ILE A 387 26.15 -14.07 11.58
C ILE A 387 27.45 -13.77 10.85
N LYS A 388 27.41 -12.93 9.82
CA LYS A 388 28.60 -12.53 9.06
C LYS A 388 28.57 -11.03 8.83
N LEU A 389 29.70 -10.36 9.10
CA LEU A 389 29.84 -8.94 8.77
C LEU A 389 30.10 -8.80 7.27
N ILE A 390 29.28 -8.01 6.60
CA ILE A 390 29.35 -7.77 5.16
C ILE A 390 29.52 -6.27 4.88
N SER A 391 30.01 -5.96 3.68
CA SER A 391 30.08 -4.59 3.16
C SER A 391 29.16 -4.42 1.95
N GLY A 392 28.63 -3.21 1.78
CA GLY A 392 27.82 -2.82 0.63
C GLY A 392 28.67 -2.43 -0.59
N ARG A 393 28.14 -1.48 -1.37
CA ARG A 393 28.78 -0.92 -2.56
C ARG A 393 29.98 -0.05 -2.20
N THR A 394 29.91 0.65 -1.07
CA THR A 394 30.99 1.47 -0.55
C THR A 394 31.62 0.84 0.70
N PRO A 395 32.86 1.20 1.05
CA PRO A 395 33.48 0.74 2.29
C PRO A 395 32.80 1.24 3.58
N THR A 396 31.96 2.27 3.49
CA THR A 396 31.21 2.85 4.61
C THR A 396 29.86 2.16 4.84
N GLU A 397 29.32 1.47 3.83
CA GLU A 397 28.15 0.62 3.95
C GLU A 397 28.52 -0.70 4.60
N LEU A 398 28.13 -0.87 5.86
CA LEU A 398 28.38 -2.09 6.63
C LEU A 398 27.08 -2.65 7.19
N GLY A 399 27.04 -3.97 7.41
CA GLY A 399 25.91 -4.61 8.07
C GLY A 399 26.10 -6.10 8.23
N PHE A 400 25.02 -6.83 8.47
CA PHE A 400 25.09 -8.24 8.84
C PHE A 400 24.28 -9.11 7.87
N GLU A 401 24.86 -10.27 7.54
CA GLU A 401 24.20 -11.39 6.89
C GLU A 401 23.95 -12.48 7.94
N PHE A 402 22.72 -12.98 8.00
CA PHE A 402 22.27 -13.99 8.95
C PHE A 402 21.93 -15.26 8.19
N THR A 403 22.51 -16.39 8.58
CA THR A 403 22.05 -17.71 8.13
C THR A 403 20.99 -18.21 9.08
N VAL A 404 19.78 -18.41 8.58
CA VAL A 404 18.59 -18.69 9.38
C VAL A 404 18.04 -20.06 9.02
N THR A 405 17.67 -20.85 10.03
CA THR A 405 16.98 -22.14 9.88
C THR A 405 15.70 -22.17 10.71
N SER A 406 14.62 -22.74 10.18
CA SER A 406 13.33 -22.87 10.90
C SER A 406 12.63 -24.19 10.58
N ILE A 407 11.92 -24.74 11.58
CA ILE A 407 11.01 -25.89 11.43
C ILE A 407 9.66 -25.55 12.10
N PRO A 408 8.54 -25.50 11.36
CA PRO A 408 8.44 -25.64 9.90
C PRO A 408 9.21 -24.55 9.15
N ALA A 409 9.55 -24.81 7.90
CA ALA A 409 10.21 -23.84 7.06
C ALA A 409 9.31 -22.60 6.83
N ILE A 410 9.95 -21.43 6.76
CA ILE A 410 9.32 -20.12 6.60
C ILE A 410 9.93 -19.45 5.37
N ALA A 411 9.20 -18.54 4.72
CA ALA A 411 9.64 -17.86 3.50
C ALA A 411 10.74 -16.82 3.77
N TYR A 412 10.62 -16.07 4.87
CA TYR A 412 11.60 -15.05 5.24
C TYR A 412 11.52 -14.69 6.73
N VAL A 413 12.56 -14.02 7.22
CA VAL A 413 12.63 -13.37 8.54
C VAL A 413 13.23 -11.98 8.36
N SER A 414 12.56 -10.97 8.87
CA SER A 414 13.10 -9.60 8.93
C SER A 414 13.87 -9.40 10.22
N ILE A 415 15.18 -9.12 10.11
CA ILE A 415 16.08 -8.89 11.25
C ILE A 415 16.67 -7.49 11.13
N LEU A 416 16.52 -6.68 12.18
CA LEU A 416 17.02 -5.30 12.23
C LEU A 416 17.85 -5.07 13.49
N ASP A 417 18.85 -4.17 13.44
CA ASP A 417 19.44 -3.65 14.68
C ASP A 417 18.46 -2.66 15.31
N LEU A 418 18.07 -2.92 16.56
CA LEU A 418 17.14 -2.09 17.31
C LEU A 418 17.78 -0.75 17.72
N ASN A 419 19.11 -0.71 17.84
CA ASN A 419 19.85 0.48 18.26
C ASN A 419 21.07 0.71 17.36
N PRO A 420 20.87 1.06 16.07
CA PRO A 420 21.97 1.24 15.15
C PRO A 420 22.83 2.44 15.58
N VAL A 421 24.15 2.25 15.56
CA VAL A 421 25.13 3.29 15.86
C VAL A 421 25.79 3.71 14.55
N PHE A 422 25.85 5.00 14.26
CA PHE A 422 26.48 5.55 13.05
C PHE A 422 27.77 6.32 13.38
N ILE A 423 28.74 6.25 12.48
CA ILE A 423 30.04 6.94 12.57
C ILE A 423 29.98 8.21 11.72
N GLY A 424 29.84 9.37 12.35
CA GLY A 424 29.79 10.68 11.67
C GLY A 424 28.37 11.24 11.50
N ASP A 425 28.25 12.38 10.81
CA ASP A 425 26.97 13.00 10.48
C ASP A 425 26.34 12.27 9.28
N SER A 426 25.56 11.22 9.53
CA SER A 426 24.84 10.51 8.46
C SER A 426 23.38 10.98 8.36
N GLY A 427 23.00 11.45 7.16
CA GLY A 427 21.62 11.49 6.73
C GLY A 427 21.17 10.06 6.43
N GLY A 428 20.26 9.54 7.24
CA GLY A 428 19.77 8.16 7.14
C GLY A 428 19.19 7.85 5.77
N GLY A 429 19.94 7.10 4.98
CA GLY A 429 19.47 6.43 3.77
C GLY A 429 20.04 5.01 3.78
N GLY A 430 19.23 4.06 4.23
CA GLY A 430 19.60 2.65 4.28
C GLY A 430 18.42 1.81 3.85
N GLY A 431 18.58 1.09 2.73
CA GLY A 431 17.59 0.17 2.21
C GLY A 431 17.45 -1.05 3.12
N GLY A 432 16.22 -1.34 3.54
CA GLY A 432 15.90 -2.57 4.25
C GLY A 432 16.11 -3.77 3.33
N GLY A 433 17.03 -4.65 3.70
CA GLY A 433 17.23 -5.91 2.99
C GLY A 433 16.23 -6.95 3.48
N GLY A 434 15.12 -7.09 2.75
CA GLY A 434 14.29 -8.29 2.79
C GLY A 434 15.02 -9.40 2.06
N GLY A 435 15.77 -10.23 2.77
CA GLY A 435 16.25 -11.50 2.24
C GLY A 435 15.19 -12.56 2.44
N GLY A 436 14.67 -13.09 1.33
CA GLY A 436 13.77 -14.24 1.28
C GLY A 436 14.02 -15.01 0.00
N SER A 437 13.97 -16.33 0.08
CA SER A 437 13.96 -17.19 -1.11
C SER A 437 12.53 -17.30 -1.63
N SER A 438 12.37 -17.32 -2.95
CA SER A 438 11.09 -17.69 -3.58
C SER A 438 10.76 -19.19 -3.39
N GLU A 439 11.73 -19.97 -2.90
CA GLU A 439 11.59 -21.38 -2.58
C GLU A 439 11.58 -21.57 -1.06
N ILE A 440 10.71 -22.45 -0.56
CA ILE A 440 10.75 -22.83 0.86
C ILE A 440 12.00 -23.69 1.08
N ILE A 441 13.02 -23.07 1.62
CA ILE A 441 14.24 -23.74 2.07
C ILE A 441 14.29 -23.68 3.58
N GLU A 442 14.59 -24.83 4.20
CA GLU A 442 14.74 -24.91 5.66
C GLU A 442 15.83 -23.98 6.17
N THR A 443 16.79 -23.61 5.31
CA THR A 443 17.88 -22.67 5.62
C THR A 443 18.01 -21.62 4.53
N PHE A 444 17.89 -20.35 4.87
CA PHE A 444 18.06 -19.21 3.96
C PHE A 444 18.96 -18.12 4.58
N THR A 445 19.29 -17.10 3.80
CA THR A 445 20.02 -15.93 4.29
C THR A 445 19.18 -14.67 4.23
N THR A 446 19.32 -13.81 5.23
CA THR A 446 18.79 -12.45 5.22
C THR A 446 19.90 -11.48 5.58
N SER A 447 19.94 -10.31 4.96
CA SER A 447 21.04 -9.38 5.15
C SER A 447 20.63 -7.94 4.91
N TRP A 448 21.36 -7.01 5.50
CA TRP A 448 21.21 -5.58 5.25
C TRP A 448 22.56 -4.89 5.41
N VAL A 449 22.70 -3.72 4.80
CA VAL A 449 23.85 -2.81 4.97
C VAL A 449 23.32 -1.39 5.15
N LEU A 450 23.99 -0.63 6.01
CA LEU A 450 23.64 0.75 6.32
C LEU A 450 24.90 1.61 6.17
N ASP A 451 24.77 2.77 5.54
CA ASP A 451 25.91 3.68 5.38
C ASP A 451 26.35 4.27 6.72
N ASN A 452 27.66 4.35 6.91
CA ASN A 452 28.33 4.77 8.14
C ASN A 452 27.96 3.95 9.38
N TYR A 453 27.45 2.73 9.23
CA TYR A 453 27.09 1.88 10.36
C TYR A 453 28.32 1.39 11.14
N SER A 454 28.25 1.45 12.46
CA SER A 454 29.27 0.92 13.36
C SER A 454 28.91 -0.53 13.75
N PRO A 455 29.62 -1.56 13.26
CA PRO A 455 29.30 -2.96 13.58
C PRO A 455 29.84 -3.42 14.94
N ALA A 456 30.67 -2.63 15.62
CA ALA A 456 31.39 -3.06 16.83
C ALA A 456 30.49 -3.15 18.08
N GLY A 457 30.93 -4.01 19.00
CA GLY A 457 30.35 -4.20 20.33
C GLY A 457 29.06 -5.02 20.35
N VAL A 458 28.33 -4.89 21.46
CA VAL A 458 27.06 -5.59 21.67
C VAL A 458 25.96 -4.95 20.82
N LYS A 459 25.35 -5.77 19.96
CA LYS A 459 24.17 -5.46 19.15
C LYS A 459 22.94 -6.09 19.75
N THR A 460 21.83 -5.38 19.68
CA THR A 460 20.50 -5.91 20.03
C THR A 460 19.70 -5.98 18.74
N PHE A 461 19.57 -7.18 18.22
CA PHE A 461 18.76 -7.41 17.02
C PHE A 461 17.31 -7.67 17.42
N THR A 462 16.39 -7.16 16.60
CA THR A 462 14.98 -7.49 16.66
C THR A 462 14.60 -8.26 15.41
N ILE A 463 13.83 -9.32 15.58
CA ILE A 463 13.03 -9.91 14.52
C ILE A 463 11.71 -9.14 14.53
N SER A 464 11.36 -8.47 13.44
CA SER A 464 10.14 -7.63 13.36
C SER A 464 8.94 -8.40 12.81
N ASP A 465 9.20 -9.34 11.92
CA ASP A 465 8.18 -10.11 11.21
C ASP A 465 8.79 -11.38 10.59
N ILE A 466 7.94 -12.38 10.38
CA ILE A 466 8.28 -13.64 9.71
C ILE A 466 7.25 -13.95 8.62
N GLY A 467 7.70 -14.46 7.48
CA GLY A 467 6.83 -14.91 6.39
C GLY A 467 6.46 -16.38 6.55
N ILE A 468 5.23 -16.67 6.96
CA ILE A 468 4.72 -18.04 7.06
C ILE A 468 4.19 -18.46 5.70
N VAL A 469 4.56 -19.66 5.24
CA VAL A 469 3.97 -20.22 4.03
C VAL A 469 2.86 -21.18 4.38
N ALA A 470 1.69 -20.94 3.79
CA ALA A 470 0.54 -21.81 3.85
C ALA A 470 0.32 -22.45 2.48
N TYR A 471 0.31 -23.78 2.44
CA TYR A 471 -0.10 -24.53 1.26
C TYR A 471 -1.57 -24.90 1.37
N GLY A 472 -2.25 -24.86 0.24
CA GLY A 472 -3.66 -25.21 0.15
C GLY A 472 -4.09 -25.31 -1.30
N LEU A 473 -5.32 -25.75 -1.51
CA LEU A 473 -5.93 -25.80 -2.83
C LEU A 473 -7.19 -24.95 -2.81
N TRP A 474 -7.02 -23.63 -2.76
CA TRP A 474 -8.14 -22.70 -2.80
C TRP A 474 -8.54 -22.45 -4.25
N GLN A 475 -9.82 -22.58 -4.54
CA GLN A 475 -10.34 -22.47 -5.90
C GLN A 475 -11.63 -21.65 -5.95
N ALA A 476 -11.80 -20.91 -7.04
CA ALA A 476 -13.06 -20.32 -7.45
C ALA A 476 -13.31 -20.62 -8.93
N THR A 477 -14.56 -20.89 -9.29
CA THR A 477 -14.95 -21.17 -10.67
C THR A 477 -15.74 -20.02 -11.25
N TRP A 478 -15.56 -19.77 -12.54
CA TRP A 478 -16.24 -18.70 -13.24
C TRP A 478 -16.60 -19.09 -14.66
N GLN A 479 -17.74 -18.59 -15.12
CA GLN A 479 -18.13 -18.63 -16.52
C GLN A 479 -18.85 -17.32 -16.87
N PRO A 480 -18.71 -16.81 -18.10
CA PRO A 480 -19.37 -15.58 -18.53
C PRO A 480 -20.89 -15.66 -18.33
N SER A 481 -21.49 -14.59 -17.80
CA SER A 481 -22.94 -14.49 -17.64
C SER A 481 -23.68 -14.30 -18.96
N SER A 482 -22.96 -13.93 -20.03
CA SER A 482 -23.47 -13.83 -21.39
C SER A 482 -22.42 -14.30 -22.40
N PRO A 483 -22.81 -15.09 -23.42
CA PRO A 483 -21.90 -15.67 -24.42
C PRO A 483 -21.28 -14.64 -25.37
#